data_AF-A0A2P6W3R1-F1
#
_entry.id   AF-A0A2P6W3R1-F1
#
_cell.length_a   1.000
_cell.length_b   1.000
_cell.length_c   1.000
_cell.angle_alpha   90.00
_cell.angle_beta   90.00
_cell.angle_gamma   90.00
#
_symmetry.space_group_name_H-M   'P 1'
#
loop_
_entity.id
_entity.type
_entity.pdbx_description
1 polymer ?
#
loop_
_entity_poly.entity_id
_entity_poly.type
_entity_poly.pdbx_seq_one_letter_code
_entity_poly.pdbx_strand_id
1 'polypeptide(L)'
;MKVEIIPTEKIQQLKENLKKRVERAEINGEKIEVEVEDAKKLSRIPGIDTFWVAEEKFEGLKGRPVDQQAYTRLESREDAVRALLATIQGWDLVVLETDRKWDLKQLRKYNPDIKKLKSEKPREELGIEKTVSDIEGLEKVEIEMPDEDEKEMIYREMLT
;
A
#
# COMPACT_ATOMS: atom_id res chain seq x y z
N MET A 1 19.61 9.16 -6.75
CA MET A 1 20.56 8.79 -5.67
C MET A 1 20.44 7.30 -5.39
N LYS A 2 21.51 6.65 -4.90
CA LYS A 2 21.49 5.23 -4.54
C LYS A 2 21.06 5.03 -3.09
N VAL A 3 20.17 4.08 -2.84
CA VAL A 3 19.64 3.72 -1.52
C VAL A 3 19.64 2.21 -1.36
N GLU A 4 20.11 1.73 -0.21
CA GLU A 4 19.97 0.33 0.17
C GLU A 4 18.70 0.13 0.98
N ILE A 5 17.96 -0.94 0.70
CA ILE A 5 16.70 -1.28 1.35
C ILE A 5 16.81 -2.69 1.95
N ILE A 6 16.40 -2.84 3.21
CA ILE A 6 16.13 -4.14 3.82
C ILE A 6 14.62 -4.40 3.75
N PRO A 7 14.18 -5.51 3.11
CA PRO A 7 12.79 -5.92 3.09
C PRO A 7 12.35 -6.47 4.45
N THR A 8 11.08 -6.32 4.80
CA THR A 8 10.47 -7.08 5.91
C THR A 8 10.35 -8.57 5.56
N GLU A 9 9.88 -8.85 4.34
CA GLU A 9 9.74 -10.19 3.79
C GLU A 9 9.66 -10.14 2.24
N LYS A 10 9.62 -11.31 1.58
CA LYS A 10 9.30 -11.45 0.14
C LYS A 10 10.07 -10.49 -0.78
N ILE A 11 11.40 -10.53 -0.72
CA ILE A 11 12.30 -9.60 -1.44
C ILE A 11 11.99 -9.43 -2.94
N GLN A 12 11.61 -10.50 -3.64
CA GLN A 12 11.26 -10.42 -5.06
C GLN A 12 9.99 -9.61 -5.30
N GLN A 13 8.97 -9.80 -4.47
CA GLN A 13 7.73 -9.05 -4.56
C GLN A 13 7.96 -7.56 -4.27
N LEU A 14 8.76 -7.26 -3.24
CA LEU A 14 9.11 -5.87 -2.92
C LEU A 14 9.85 -5.20 -4.07
N LYS A 15 10.80 -5.90 -4.72
CA LYS A 15 11.51 -5.38 -5.90
C LYS A 15 10.54 -5.00 -7.02
N GLU A 16 9.59 -5.87 -7.36
CA GLU A 16 8.62 -5.58 -8.42
C GLU A 16 7.72 -4.39 -8.06
N ASN A 17 7.34 -4.24 -6.78
CA ASN A 17 6.61 -3.07 -6.30
C ASN A 17 7.45 -1.78 -6.36
N LEU A 18 8.75 -1.86 -6.03
CA LEU A 18 9.68 -0.74 -6.06
C LEU A 18 9.90 -0.22 -7.48
N LYS A 19 10.04 -1.09 -8.49
CA LYS A 19 10.23 -0.71 -9.90
C LYS A 19 9.17 0.24 -10.45
N LYS A 20 7.99 0.30 -9.84
CA LYS A 20 6.90 1.21 -10.24
C LYS A 20 7.12 2.65 -9.75
N ARG A 21 8.12 2.87 -8.91
CA ARG A 21 8.35 4.10 -8.13
C ARG A 21 9.78 4.63 -8.25
N VAL A 22 10.72 3.75 -8.56
CA VAL A 22 12.17 4.05 -8.64
C VAL A 22 12.67 3.78 -10.04
N GLU A 23 13.79 4.40 -10.42
CA GLU A 23 14.38 4.26 -11.76
C GLU A 23 14.96 2.86 -11.97
N ARG A 24 15.58 2.32 -10.93
CA ARG A 24 16.22 1.00 -10.94
C ARG A 24 16.06 0.33 -9.58
N ALA A 25 15.81 -0.97 -9.58
CA ALA A 25 15.74 -1.80 -8.38
C ALA A 25 16.39 -3.16 -8.65
N GLU A 26 17.44 -3.49 -7.90
CA GLU A 26 18.21 -4.73 -8.04
C GLU A 26 18.40 -5.40 -6.69
N ILE A 27 18.38 -6.74 -6.68
CA ILE A 27 18.63 -7.51 -5.47
C ILE A 27 20.12 -7.76 -5.35
N ASN A 28 20.67 -7.44 -4.19
CA ASN A 28 22.06 -7.70 -3.83
C ASN A 28 22.08 -8.45 -2.48
N GLY A 29 22.17 -9.78 -2.55
CA GLY A 29 22.04 -10.65 -1.38
C GLY A 29 20.66 -10.52 -0.73
N GLU A 30 20.64 -10.09 0.53
CA GLU A 30 19.42 -9.90 1.34
C GLU A 30 18.83 -8.48 1.24
N LYS A 31 19.48 -7.59 0.47
CA LYS A 31 19.07 -6.19 0.29
C LYS A 31 18.59 -5.92 -1.13
N ILE A 32 17.87 -4.81 -1.28
CA ILE A 32 17.53 -4.22 -2.57
C ILE A 32 18.27 -2.89 -2.71
N GLU A 33 19.07 -2.74 -3.75
CA GLU A 33 19.63 -1.45 -4.14
C GLU A 33 18.67 -0.75 -5.10
N VAL A 34 18.32 0.50 -4.80
CA VAL A 34 17.44 1.31 -5.65
C VAL A 34 18.07 2.65 -6.03
N GLU A 35 17.72 3.13 -7.21
CA GLU A 35 18.00 4.50 -7.67
C GLU A 35 16.71 5.33 -7.65
N VAL A 36 16.68 6.33 -6.78
CA VAL A 36 15.49 7.16 -6.55
C VAL A 36 15.85 8.65 -6.56
N GLU A 37 14.96 9.51 -7.04
CA GLU A 37 15.14 10.96 -6.99
C GLU A 37 14.96 11.54 -5.58
N ASP A 38 14.02 10.98 -4.80
CA ASP A 38 13.65 11.42 -3.47
C ASP A 38 13.44 10.22 -2.54
N ALA A 39 14.39 10.03 -1.60
CA ALA A 39 14.36 8.92 -0.65
C ALA A 39 13.17 8.96 0.32
N LYS A 40 12.55 10.14 0.55
CA LYS A 40 11.38 10.25 1.44
C LYS A 40 10.22 9.41 0.94
N LYS A 41 10.10 9.19 -0.37
CA LYS A 41 9.05 8.34 -0.96
C LYS A 41 9.12 6.89 -0.49
N LEU A 42 10.30 6.40 -0.09
CA LEU A 42 10.49 5.02 0.38
C LEU A 42 9.81 4.77 1.73
N SER A 43 9.71 5.77 2.60
CA SER A 43 9.02 5.67 3.89
C SER A 43 7.53 5.31 3.78
N ARG A 44 6.93 5.42 2.58
CA ARG A 44 5.52 5.12 2.31
C ARG A 44 5.28 3.79 1.60
N ILE A 45 6.33 3.02 1.35
CA ILE A 45 6.22 1.78 0.57
C ILE A 45 6.07 0.60 1.54
N PRO A 46 4.95 -0.13 1.50
CA PRO A 46 4.78 -1.35 2.28
C PRO A 46 5.85 -2.39 1.98
N GLY A 47 6.35 -3.04 3.01
CA GLY A 47 7.35 -4.10 2.94
C GLY A 47 8.80 -3.63 3.09
N ILE A 48 9.06 -2.34 3.25
CA ILE A 48 10.41 -1.83 3.60
C ILE A 48 10.53 -1.81 5.12
N ASP A 49 11.47 -2.58 5.66
CA ASP A 49 11.82 -2.51 7.08
C ASP A 49 12.65 -1.25 7.35
N THR A 50 13.80 -1.14 6.70
CA THR A 50 14.77 -0.05 6.89
C THR A 50 15.47 0.28 5.58
N PHE A 51 15.94 1.53 5.44
CA PHE A 51 16.69 1.97 4.26
C PHE A 51 17.81 2.95 4.61
N TRP A 52 18.86 3.01 3.78
CA TRP A 52 20.07 3.79 4.02
C TRP A 52 20.32 4.84 2.94
N VAL A 53 20.48 6.10 3.35
CA VAL A 53 20.84 7.22 2.46
C VAL A 53 22.15 7.81 2.94
N ALA A 54 23.22 7.69 2.15
CA ALA A 54 24.54 8.24 2.49
C ALA A 54 24.96 7.93 3.94
N GLU A 55 24.84 6.65 4.33
CA GLU A 55 25.14 6.10 5.67
C GLU A 55 24.15 6.40 6.80
N GLU A 56 23.16 7.27 6.59
CA GLU A 56 22.07 7.48 7.53
C GLU A 56 20.99 6.40 7.39
N LYS A 57 20.60 5.79 8.52
CA LYS A 57 19.56 4.76 8.58
C LYS A 57 18.20 5.39 8.86
N PHE A 58 17.23 5.04 8.03
CA PHE A 58 15.83 5.45 8.16
C PHE A 58 14.91 4.24 8.31
N GLU A 59 13.81 4.44 9.00
CA GLU A 59 12.74 3.44 9.15
C GLU A 59 11.79 3.50 7.95
N GLY A 60 11.42 2.34 7.42
CA GLY A 60 10.39 2.20 6.39
C GLY A 60 9.00 2.03 6.98
N LEU A 61 8.00 1.85 6.10
CA LEU A 61 6.61 1.66 6.53
C LEU A 61 6.37 0.30 7.21
N LYS A 62 7.31 -0.64 7.12
CA LYS A 62 7.15 -2.05 7.50
C LYS A 62 5.94 -2.66 6.79
N GLY A 63 5.26 -3.61 7.43
CA GLY A 63 4.16 -4.36 6.83
C GLY A 63 4.68 -5.38 5.80
N ARG A 64 3.87 -5.64 4.78
CA ARG A 64 4.16 -6.63 3.75
C ARG A 64 4.21 -6.00 2.37
N PRO A 65 5.10 -6.45 1.48
CA PRO A 65 5.00 -6.11 0.08
C PRO A 65 3.63 -6.53 -0.45
N VAL A 66 2.99 -5.63 -1.20
CA VAL A 66 1.70 -5.88 -1.83
C VAL A 66 1.76 -7.08 -2.77
N ASP A 67 0.88 -8.07 -2.57
CA ASP A 67 0.91 -9.36 -3.27
C ASP A 67 -0.46 -9.99 -3.59
N GLN A 68 -1.54 -9.57 -2.95
CA GLN A 68 -2.89 -10.13 -3.15
C GLN A 68 -3.92 -9.04 -3.45
N GLN A 69 -4.90 -9.34 -4.29
CA GLN A 69 -5.93 -8.37 -4.66
C GLN A 69 -7.18 -8.49 -3.78
N ALA A 70 -7.78 -7.34 -3.44
CA ALA A 70 -9.07 -7.29 -2.76
C ALA A 70 -9.89 -6.08 -3.22
N TYR A 71 -11.22 -6.22 -3.18
CA TYR A 71 -12.13 -5.10 -3.38
C TYR A 71 -12.24 -4.23 -2.12
N THR A 72 -12.57 -2.95 -2.33
CA THR A 72 -12.91 -2.03 -1.24
C THR A 72 -13.91 -0.98 -1.71
N ARG A 73 -14.68 -0.43 -0.76
CA ARG A 73 -15.42 0.82 -0.92
C ARG A 73 -14.73 1.92 -0.14
N LEU A 74 -14.88 3.15 -0.63
CA LEU A 74 -14.27 4.33 -0.02
C LEU A 74 -15.33 5.42 0.12
N GLU A 75 -16.11 5.34 1.20
CA GLU A 75 -17.28 6.21 1.45
C GLU A 75 -17.07 7.13 2.65
N SER A 76 -16.20 6.72 3.58
CA SER A 76 -15.89 7.42 4.80
C SER A 76 -14.38 7.60 5.02
N ARG A 77 -14.02 8.36 6.07
CA ARG A 77 -12.62 8.44 6.55
C ARG A 77 -12.16 7.08 7.08
N GLU A 78 -13.07 6.35 7.74
CA GLU A 78 -12.79 5.03 8.27
C GLU A 78 -12.43 4.04 7.17
N ASP A 79 -13.13 4.09 6.03
CA ASP A 79 -12.80 3.26 4.88
C ASP A 79 -11.42 3.59 4.31
N ALA A 80 -11.02 4.86 4.35
CA ALA A 80 -9.70 5.29 3.89
C ALA A 80 -8.60 4.72 4.80
N VAL A 81 -8.80 4.77 6.12
CA VAL A 81 -7.89 4.17 7.10
C VAL A 81 -7.83 2.66 6.89
N ARG A 82 -8.98 1.99 6.76
CA ARG A 82 -9.05 0.54 6.51
C ARG A 82 -8.31 0.15 5.23
N ALA A 83 -8.48 0.92 4.16
CA ALA A 83 -7.78 0.72 2.89
C ALA A 83 -6.27 0.91 3.03
N LEU A 84 -5.82 1.91 3.80
CA LEU A 84 -4.39 2.10 4.09
C LEU A 84 -3.83 0.91 4.87
N LEU A 85 -4.48 0.49 5.94
CA LEU A 85 -4.05 -0.64 6.76
C LEU A 85 -4.00 -1.93 5.95
N ALA A 86 -5.01 -2.19 5.11
CA ALA A 86 -4.99 -3.31 4.18
C ALA A 86 -3.80 -3.22 3.20
N THR A 87 -3.52 -2.04 2.66
CA THR A 87 -2.36 -1.83 1.78
C THR A 87 -1.05 -2.14 2.50
N ILE A 88 -0.90 -1.73 3.76
CA ILE A 88 0.27 -2.04 4.59
C ILE A 88 0.38 -3.54 4.87
N GLN A 89 -0.74 -4.24 5.01
CA GLN A 89 -0.79 -5.70 5.20
C GLN A 89 -0.55 -6.51 3.91
N GLY A 90 -0.36 -5.85 2.77
CA GLY A 90 0.00 -6.50 1.50
C GLY A 90 -1.14 -6.59 0.48
N TRP A 91 -2.25 -5.87 0.67
CA TRP A 91 -3.38 -5.90 -0.26
C TRP A 91 -3.29 -4.84 -1.37
N ASP A 92 -3.41 -5.29 -2.62
CA ASP A 92 -3.58 -4.46 -3.80
C ASP A 92 -5.07 -4.20 -4.02
N LEU A 93 -5.50 -2.96 -3.83
CA LEU A 93 -6.92 -2.66 -3.72
C LEU A 93 -7.54 -2.28 -5.07
N VAL A 94 -8.68 -2.89 -5.37
CA VAL A 94 -9.59 -2.45 -6.42
C VAL A 94 -10.74 -1.70 -5.75
N VAL A 95 -10.66 -0.38 -5.81
CA VAL A 95 -11.67 0.51 -5.25
C VAL A 95 -12.86 0.55 -6.20
N LEU A 96 -14.05 0.26 -5.67
CA LEU A 96 -15.30 0.44 -6.40
C LEU A 96 -15.58 1.93 -6.65
N GLU A 97 -16.74 2.24 -7.20
CA GLU A 97 -17.12 3.64 -7.41
C GLU A 97 -17.00 4.46 -6.11
N THR A 98 -16.41 5.65 -6.22
CA THR A 98 -16.18 6.55 -5.08
C THR A 98 -16.02 7.99 -5.56
N ASP A 99 -16.59 8.92 -4.81
CA ASP A 99 -16.38 10.37 -4.96
C ASP A 99 -15.23 10.91 -4.12
N ARG A 100 -14.62 10.08 -3.26
CA ARG A 100 -13.48 10.44 -2.39
C ARG A 100 -12.17 10.44 -3.17
N LYS A 101 -12.11 11.22 -4.25
CA LYS A 101 -10.97 11.31 -5.19
C LYS A 101 -9.67 11.70 -4.50
N TRP A 102 -9.75 12.55 -3.46
CA TRP A 102 -8.58 12.97 -2.70
C TRP A 102 -7.99 11.81 -1.89
N ASP A 103 -8.80 11.07 -1.13
CA ASP A 103 -8.33 9.91 -0.36
C ASP A 103 -7.75 8.83 -1.27
N LEU A 104 -8.39 8.54 -2.40
CA LEU A 104 -7.85 7.64 -3.41
C LEU A 104 -6.47 8.09 -3.93
N LYS A 105 -6.29 9.41 -4.16
CA LYS A 105 -5.01 9.97 -4.56
C LYS A 105 -3.95 9.80 -3.48
N GLN A 106 -4.32 9.93 -2.20
CA GLN A 106 -3.42 9.73 -1.07
C GLN A 106 -3.02 8.26 -0.92
N LEU A 107 -3.98 7.33 -0.96
CA LEU A 107 -3.72 5.89 -0.93
C LEU A 107 -2.75 5.45 -2.04
N ARG A 108 -2.83 6.06 -3.22
CA ARG A 108 -1.89 5.79 -4.33
C ARG A 108 -0.45 6.20 -4.05
N LYS A 109 -0.20 7.08 -3.09
CA LYS A 109 1.16 7.35 -2.61
C LYS A 109 1.77 6.11 -1.94
N TYR A 110 0.96 5.24 -1.33
CA TYR A 110 1.36 4.01 -0.65
C TYR A 110 1.35 2.78 -1.56
N ASN A 111 0.38 2.67 -2.46
CA ASN A 111 0.37 1.67 -3.55
C ASN A 111 -0.14 2.29 -4.87
N PRO A 112 0.71 2.45 -5.91
CA PRO A 112 0.30 3.15 -7.12
C PRO A 112 -0.63 2.29 -8.00
N ASP A 113 -0.69 0.98 -7.77
CA ASP A 113 -1.52 0.04 -8.53
C ASP A 113 -2.99 0.09 -8.13
N ILE A 114 -3.35 0.76 -7.03
CA ILE A 114 -4.73 0.88 -6.57
C ILE A 114 -5.63 1.37 -7.72
N LYS A 115 -6.50 0.47 -8.18
CA LYS A 115 -7.40 0.72 -9.31
C LYS A 115 -8.71 1.29 -8.80
N LYS A 116 -9.37 2.10 -9.64
CA LYS A 116 -10.75 2.54 -9.42
C LYS A 116 -11.62 1.98 -10.54
N LEU A 117 -12.73 1.33 -10.17
CA LEU A 117 -13.79 0.97 -11.10
C LEU A 117 -14.85 2.08 -11.17
N LYS A 118 -15.50 2.18 -12.33
CA LYS A 118 -16.72 2.98 -12.54
C LYS A 118 -17.95 2.09 -12.33
N SER A 119 -17.96 1.34 -11.24
CA SER A 119 -19.00 0.36 -10.91
C SER A 119 -19.11 0.26 -9.41
N GLU A 120 -20.34 0.27 -8.90
CA GLU A 120 -20.66 0.05 -7.48
C GLU A 120 -20.55 -1.42 -7.07
N LYS A 121 -20.41 -2.32 -8.06
CA LYS A 121 -20.33 -3.77 -7.87
C LYS A 121 -18.97 -4.33 -8.30
N PRO A 122 -18.48 -5.39 -7.61
CA PRO A 122 -17.37 -6.21 -8.07
C PRO A 122 -17.56 -6.71 -9.51
N ARG A 123 -16.46 -6.93 -10.21
CA ARG A 123 -16.45 -7.56 -11.53
C ARG A 123 -15.89 -8.97 -11.39
N GLU A 124 -16.72 -9.96 -11.67
CA GLU A 124 -16.33 -11.38 -11.67
C GLU A 124 -15.16 -11.65 -12.62
N GLU A 125 -15.11 -10.94 -13.76
CA GLU A 125 -14.04 -11.03 -14.77
C GLU A 125 -12.64 -10.73 -14.21
N LEU A 126 -12.53 -10.03 -13.09
CA LEU A 126 -11.23 -9.75 -12.45
C LEU A 126 -10.73 -10.91 -11.57
N GLY A 127 -11.56 -11.92 -11.30
CA GLY A 127 -11.18 -13.10 -10.49
C GLY A 127 -10.80 -12.77 -9.05
N ILE A 128 -11.27 -11.65 -8.51
CA ILE A 128 -10.99 -11.21 -7.14
C ILE A 128 -12.12 -11.70 -6.25
N GLU A 129 -11.79 -12.59 -5.31
CA GLU A 129 -12.75 -13.23 -4.40
C GLU A 129 -12.79 -12.57 -3.01
N LYS A 130 -11.87 -11.63 -2.73
CA LYS A 130 -11.70 -11.02 -1.41
C LYS A 130 -12.13 -9.57 -1.36
N THR A 131 -12.56 -9.12 -0.19
CA THR A 131 -12.95 -7.73 0.10
C THR A 131 -12.45 -7.28 1.46
N VAL A 132 -12.04 -6.02 1.57
CA VAL A 132 -11.76 -5.37 2.88
C VAL A 132 -12.95 -4.56 3.42
N SER A 133 -14.00 -4.40 2.59
CA SER A 133 -15.27 -3.77 2.96
C SER A 133 -16.37 -4.83 3.07
N ASP A 134 -17.53 -4.44 3.59
CA ASP A 134 -18.71 -5.32 3.63
C ASP A 134 -19.37 -5.36 2.24
N ILE A 135 -18.98 -6.35 1.44
CA ILE A 135 -19.48 -6.57 0.08
C ILE A 135 -20.01 -8.00 -0.01
N GLU A 136 -21.29 -8.13 -0.35
CA GLU A 136 -21.96 -9.42 -0.47
C GLU A 136 -21.28 -10.32 -1.54
N GLY A 137 -21.14 -11.61 -1.21
CA GLY A 137 -20.61 -12.63 -2.12
C GLY A 137 -19.09 -12.71 -2.20
N LEU A 138 -18.35 -11.95 -1.37
CA LEU A 138 -16.89 -11.99 -1.31
C LEU A 138 -16.40 -12.38 0.09
N GLU A 139 -15.23 -13.01 0.16
CA GLU A 139 -14.57 -13.35 1.43
C GLU A 139 -14.02 -12.07 2.09
N LYS A 140 -14.48 -11.79 3.31
CA LYS A 140 -14.04 -10.61 4.05
C LYS A 140 -12.66 -10.84 4.65
N VAL A 141 -11.73 -9.95 4.31
CA VAL A 141 -10.43 -9.82 4.96
C VAL A 141 -10.61 -9.07 6.28
N GLU A 142 -10.20 -9.69 7.37
CA GLU A 142 -10.20 -9.06 8.68
C GLU A 142 -9.06 -8.04 8.77
N ILE A 143 -9.43 -6.78 8.86
CA ILE A 143 -8.52 -5.67 9.16
C ILE A 143 -8.87 -5.19 10.56
N GLU A 144 -7.94 -5.37 11.50
CA GLU A 144 -8.07 -4.83 12.85
C GLU A 144 -8.09 -3.30 12.77
N MET A 145 -9.22 -2.71 13.13
CA MET A 145 -9.39 -1.27 13.15
C MET A 145 -8.95 -0.73 14.51
N PRO A 146 -8.12 0.31 14.53
CA PRO A 146 -7.70 0.97 15.77
C PRO A 146 -8.87 1.72 16.40
N ASP A 147 -8.66 2.21 17.63
CA ASP A 147 -9.62 3.09 18.30
C ASP A 147 -9.80 4.44 17.57
N GLU A 148 -10.78 5.25 18.00
CA GLU A 148 -11.15 6.47 17.29
C GLU A 148 -10.02 7.52 17.24
N ASP A 149 -9.24 7.64 18.32
CA ASP A 149 -8.17 8.63 18.42
C ASP A 149 -6.98 8.24 17.51
N GLU A 150 -6.60 6.97 17.53
CA GLU A 150 -5.56 6.43 16.66
C GLU A 150 -6.02 6.42 15.19
N LYS A 151 -7.28 6.10 14.91
CA LYS A 151 -7.88 6.16 13.56
C LYS A 151 -7.78 7.55 12.96
N GLU A 152 -8.14 8.60 13.70
CA GLU A 152 -8.04 9.98 13.23
C GLU A 152 -6.57 10.39 13.02
N MET A 153 -5.65 9.91 13.85
CA MET A 153 -4.21 10.14 13.67
C MET A 153 -3.70 9.53 12.37
N ILE A 154 -4.01 8.26 12.11
CA ILE A 154 -3.62 7.54 10.89
C ILE A 154 -4.22 8.22 9.67
N TYR A 155 -5.49 8.62 9.73
CA TYR A 155 -6.13 9.34 8.62
C TYR A 155 -5.39 10.63 8.30
N ARG A 156 -5.02 11.43 9.31
CA ARG A 156 -4.25 12.67 9.11
C ARG A 156 -2.88 12.43 8.52
N GLU A 157 -2.16 11.41 9.01
CA GLU A 157 -0.84 11.05 8.48
C GLU A 157 -0.92 10.65 7.01
N MET A 158 -1.93 9.87 6.63
CA MET A 158 -2.19 9.49 5.24
C MET A 158 -2.33 10.70 4.30
N LEU A 159 -2.88 11.81 4.79
CA LEU A 159 -3.08 13.02 3.99
C LEU A 159 -1.80 13.84 3.76
N THR A 160 -0.73 13.59 4.53
CA THR A 160 0.56 14.31 4.40
C THR A 160 1.39 13.79 3.22
#